data_AF-A0A0F9QYW2-F1
#
_entry.id   AF-A0A0F9QYW2-F1
#
_cell.length_a   1.000
_cell.length_b   1.000
_cell.length_c   1.000
_cell.angle_alpha   90.00
_cell.angle_beta   90.00
_cell.angle_gamma   90.00
#
_symmetry.space_group_name_H-M   'P 1'
#
loop_
_entity.id
_entity.type
_entity.pdbx_description
1 polymer ?
#
loop_
_entity_poly.entity_id
_entity_poly.type
_entity_poly.pdbx_seq_one_letter_code
_entity_poly.pdbx_strand_id
1 'polypeptide(L)'
;MALSDAEVMYNLALGLIGADKVTEGDTTSKQAVLCIRYYTDSQNETLEDHPWNFAKKDVILFEDDDRPISWYDRKYTPPTDYARILTVDDSIGSDVSRRQAGVPPWEVKGDFIHSDAGAGPNSWSTGVKYYDGQFYAVTPDTWVTGTAYIDDQFVKDGSTFYEVLVNHTSDTIAADITAGNLAAGITGTSVTYEVLVTHTSDTVVADITSANVAARGIDKDVVYVEYVFKQVDMDEWSAKAKAALALKLAAKIVVGLTGETDKKIDLINEYERLTMPQARSADAAEGKPRPHYRSEWLASRRQTSSGDFFVT
;
A
#
# COMPACT_ATOMS: atom_id res chain seq x y z
N MET A 1 -13.86 -32.48 -1.80
CA MET A 1 -12.91 -31.56 -2.45
C MET A 1 -11.97 -31.13 -1.31
N ALA A 2 -11.01 -30.21 -1.49
CA ALA A 2 -10.06 -29.89 -0.42
C ALA A 2 -10.64 -28.78 0.47
N LEU A 3 -10.43 -28.85 1.78
CA LEU A 3 -10.81 -27.76 2.70
C LEU A 3 -10.13 -26.46 2.26
N SER A 4 -10.84 -25.34 2.37
CA SER A 4 -10.24 -24.01 2.20
C SER A 4 -9.27 -23.71 3.34
N ASP A 5 -8.32 -22.82 3.09
CA ASP A 5 -7.35 -22.31 4.07
C ASP A 5 -8.00 -21.87 5.39
N ALA A 6 -9.13 -21.17 5.28
CA ALA A 6 -9.92 -20.75 6.44
C ALA A 6 -10.47 -21.96 7.21
N GLU A 7 -11.06 -22.94 6.52
CA GLU A 7 -11.59 -24.15 7.14
C GLU A 7 -10.50 -25.03 7.78
N VAL A 8 -9.28 -25.03 7.23
CA VAL A 8 -8.13 -25.66 7.88
C VAL A 8 -7.83 -24.97 9.22
N MET A 9 -7.82 -23.62 9.25
CA MET A 9 -7.65 -22.87 10.49
C MET A 9 -8.80 -23.09 11.48
N TYR A 10 -10.04 -23.21 11.00
CA TYR A 10 -11.19 -23.54 11.85
C TYR A 10 -10.98 -24.86 12.55
N ASN A 11 -10.57 -25.88 11.80
CA ASN A 11 -10.34 -27.22 12.34
C ASN A 11 -9.16 -27.29 13.31
N LEU A 12 -8.14 -26.44 13.13
CA LEU A 12 -7.07 -26.28 14.14
C LEU A 12 -7.63 -25.69 15.44
N ALA A 13 -8.42 -24.61 15.36
CA ALA A 13 -9.01 -23.97 16.53
C ALA A 13 -10.02 -24.88 17.26
N LEU A 14 -10.87 -25.59 16.52
CA LEU A 14 -11.83 -26.55 17.07
C LEU A 14 -11.13 -27.73 17.76
N GLY A 15 -10.01 -28.18 17.20
CA GLY A 15 -9.17 -29.21 17.81
C GLY A 15 -8.61 -28.80 19.17
N LEU A 16 -8.20 -27.53 19.33
CA LEU A 16 -7.68 -27.00 20.61
C LEU A 16 -8.73 -27.02 21.73
N ILE A 17 -10.02 -26.89 21.38
CA ILE A 17 -11.11 -26.89 22.36
C ILE A 17 -11.83 -28.24 22.49
N GLY A 18 -11.43 -29.24 21.69
CA GLY A 18 -12.05 -30.56 21.65
C GLY A 18 -13.44 -30.60 21.01
N ALA A 19 -13.74 -29.66 20.11
CA ALA A 19 -15.01 -29.60 19.38
C ALA A 19 -14.96 -30.41 18.08
N ASP A 20 -16.13 -30.76 17.55
CA ASP A 20 -16.26 -31.46 16.27
C ASP A 20 -15.74 -30.61 15.11
N LYS A 21 -15.14 -31.29 14.12
CA LYS A 21 -14.57 -30.67 12.91
C LYS A 21 -15.67 -30.19 11.97
N VAL A 22 -15.36 -29.12 11.24
CA VAL A 22 -16.19 -28.58 10.15
C VAL A 22 -15.77 -29.27 8.84
N THR A 23 -16.76 -29.64 8.04
CA THR A 23 -16.56 -30.16 6.68
C THR A 23 -16.54 -29.04 5.66
N GLU A 24 -15.96 -29.30 4.50
CA GLU A 24 -15.93 -28.37 3.38
C GLU A 24 -17.32 -27.79 3.03
N GLY A 25 -17.41 -26.47 2.92
CA GLY A 25 -18.61 -25.74 2.54
C GLY A 25 -19.70 -25.70 3.62
N ASP A 26 -19.41 -26.18 4.83
CA ASP A 26 -20.38 -26.11 5.92
C ASP A 26 -20.51 -24.66 6.42
N THR A 27 -21.73 -24.16 6.32
CA THR A 27 -22.14 -22.81 6.74
C THR A 27 -23.29 -22.86 7.73
N THR A 28 -23.68 -24.07 8.17
CA THR A 28 -24.93 -24.31 8.90
C THR A 28 -24.70 -24.83 10.31
N SER A 29 -23.61 -25.57 10.53
CA SER A 29 -23.29 -26.04 11.88
C SER A 29 -22.98 -24.87 12.79
N LYS A 30 -23.27 -25.04 14.09
CA LYS A 30 -22.99 -24.02 15.10
C LYS A 30 -21.50 -23.67 15.12
N GLN A 31 -20.64 -24.66 14.90
CA GLN A 31 -19.20 -24.57 14.76
C GLN A 31 -18.81 -23.67 13.59
N ALA A 32 -19.30 -23.97 12.39
CA ALA A 32 -19.02 -23.20 11.20
C ALA A 32 -19.48 -21.75 11.34
N VAL A 33 -20.70 -21.51 11.81
CA VAL A 33 -21.25 -20.16 11.98
C VAL A 33 -20.41 -19.30 12.92
N LEU A 34 -19.92 -19.88 14.03
CA LEU A 34 -19.05 -19.16 14.96
C LEU A 34 -17.66 -18.93 14.40
N CYS A 35 -17.06 -19.92 13.73
CA CYS A 35 -15.76 -19.77 13.08
C CYS A 35 -15.80 -18.69 12.00
N ILE A 36 -16.76 -18.74 11.09
CA ILE A 36 -16.96 -17.74 10.02
C ILE A 36 -17.10 -16.34 10.61
N ARG A 37 -17.88 -16.19 11.69
CA ARG A 37 -18.11 -14.89 12.35
C ARG A 37 -16.83 -14.26 12.89
N TYR A 38 -15.96 -15.05 13.52
CA TYR A 38 -14.81 -14.53 14.28
C TYR A 38 -13.47 -14.67 13.55
N TYR A 39 -13.43 -15.36 12.41
CA TYR A 39 -12.17 -15.63 11.73
C TYR A 39 -11.49 -14.36 11.22
N THR A 40 -12.20 -13.53 10.46
CA THR A 40 -11.65 -12.30 9.88
C THR A 40 -11.14 -11.35 10.97
N ASP A 41 -11.91 -11.19 12.05
CA ASP A 41 -11.48 -10.37 13.20
C ASP A 41 -10.21 -10.95 13.85
N SER A 42 -10.16 -12.27 14.05
CA SER A 42 -8.99 -12.94 14.65
C SER A 42 -7.75 -12.84 13.77
N GLN A 43 -7.93 -12.91 12.45
CA GLN A 43 -6.86 -12.73 11.47
C GLN A 43 -6.31 -11.31 11.50
N ASN A 44 -7.19 -10.31 11.40
CA ASN A 44 -6.81 -8.89 11.42
C ASN A 44 -6.10 -8.54 12.74
N GLU A 45 -6.66 -8.91 13.88
CA GLU A 45 -6.02 -8.67 15.18
C GLU A 45 -4.65 -9.36 15.28
N THR A 46 -4.49 -10.57 14.73
CA THR A 46 -3.19 -11.25 14.75
C THR A 46 -2.16 -10.53 13.87
N LEU A 47 -2.57 -10.00 12.72
CA LEU A 47 -1.70 -9.20 11.85
C LEU A 47 -1.34 -7.83 12.47
N GLU A 48 -2.23 -7.23 13.25
CA GLU A 48 -1.99 -5.95 13.93
C GLU A 48 -1.04 -6.06 15.14
N ASP A 49 -1.09 -7.21 15.84
CA ASP A 49 -0.35 -7.46 17.08
C ASP A 49 1.18 -7.46 16.92
N HIS A 50 1.68 -7.69 15.71
CA HIS A 50 3.12 -7.75 15.43
C HIS A 50 3.40 -7.42 13.97
N PRO A 51 4.46 -6.66 13.64
CA PRO A 51 4.92 -6.47 12.28
C PRO A 51 5.55 -7.77 11.73
N TRP A 52 4.72 -8.70 11.28
CA TRP A 52 5.15 -9.98 10.69
C TRP A 52 5.91 -9.78 9.39
N ASN A 53 7.05 -10.46 9.21
CA ASN A 53 7.85 -10.32 8.00
C ASN A 53 7.12 -10.78 6.74
N PHE A 54 6.32 -11.85 6.82
CA PHE A 54 5.55 -12.38 5.69
C PHE A 54 4.41 -11.46 5.23
N ALA A 55 3.97 -10.55 6.11
CA ALA A 55 2.87 -9.62 5.84
C ALA A 55 3.35 -8.18 5.66
N LYS A 56 4.66 -7.94 5.51
CA LYS A 56 5.22 -6.60 5.24
C LYS A 56 5.33 -6.35 3.76
N LYS A 57 4.98 -5.13 3.35
CA LYS A 57 5.13 -4.65 1.98
C LYS A 57 5.51 -3.18 1.97
N ASP A 58 6.30 -2.80 0.97
CA ASP A 58 6.64 -1.42 0.67
C ASP A 58 5.76 -0.90 -0.47
N VAL A 59 5.37 0.37 -0.40
CA VAL A 59 4.59 1.05 -1.44
C VAL A 59 5.03 2.51 -1.54
N ILE A 60 4.93 3.07 -2.73
CA ILE A 60 5.06 4.50 -2.96
C ILE A 60 3.64 5.06 -3.06
N LEU A 61 3.34 6.09 -2.27
CA LEU A 61 2.07 6.79 -2.30
C LEU A 61 2.28 8.20 -2.86
N PHE A 62 1.27 8.74 -3.53
CA PHE A 62 1.25 10.11 -4.03
C PHE A 62 0.32 10.99 -3.19
N GLU A 63 0.60 12.28 -3.17
CA GLU A 63 -0.16 13.28 -2.41
C GLU A 63 -1.59 13.46 -2.93
N ASP A 64 -2.56 13.47 -2.00
CA ASP A 64 -3.95 13.83 -2.32
C ASP A 64 -4.11 15.34 -2.59
N ASP A 65 -5.03 15.72 -3.48
CA ASP A 65 -5.28 17.14 -3.82
C ASP A 65 -5.77 17.99 -2.64
N ASP A 66 -6.45 17.35 -1.68
CA ASP A 66 -7.05 18.02 -0.54
C ASP A 66 -6.07 18.11 0.63
N ARG A 67 -5.63 19.33 0.96
CA ARG A 67 -4.78 19.56 2.14
C ARG A 67 -5.49 19.11 3.43
N PRO A 68 -4.79 18.46 4.38
CA PRO A 68 -5.38 18.14 5.67
C PRO A 68 -5.65 19.38 6.53
N ILE A 69 -6.68 19.29 7.40
CA ILE A 69 -6.96 20.29 8.46
C ILE A 69 -5.98 20.15 9.64
N SER A 70 -5.22 19.05 9.68
CA SER A 70 -4.20 18.82 10.68
C SER A 70 -3.05 19.84 10.55
N TRP A 71 -2.13 19.81 11.51
CA TRP A 71 -0.92 20.65 11.48
C TRP A 71 0.14 20.12 10.49
N TYR A 72 -0.15 19.04 9.77
CA TYR A 72 0.68 18.52 8.70
C TYR A 72 0.42 19.24 7.37
N ASP A 73 1.41 19.24 6.50
CA ASP A 73 1.31 19.89 5.19
C ASP A 73 0.63 19.00 4.15
N ARG A 74 0.75 17.67 4.24
CA ARG A 74 0.25 16.72 3.24
C ARG A 74 -0.52 15.55 3.85
N LYS A 75 -1.34 14.91 3.01
CA LYS A 75 -2.01 13.65 3.34
C LYS A 75 -1.91 12.64 2.19
N TYR A 76 -1.94 11.37 2.55
CA TYR A 76 -1.83 10.24 1.63
C TYR A 76 -2.92 9.22 1.94
N THR A 77 -3.52 8.67 0.89
CA THR A 77 -4.47 7.56 1.00
C THR A 77 -3.69 6.24 1.20
N PRO A 78 -3.89 5.50 2.31
CA PRO A 78 -3.22 4.23 2.54
C PRO A 78 -3.74 3.14 1.57
N PRO A 79 -2.95 2.08 1.32
CA PRO A 79 -3.40 0.94 0.52
C PRO A 79 -4.67 0.31 1.10
N THR A 80 -5.61 -0.15 0.27
CA THR A 80 -6.92 -0.68 0.75
C THR A 80 -6.80 -1.96 1.59
N ASP A 81 -5.71 -2.69 1.41
CA ASP A 81 -5.41 -3.96 2.08
C ASP A 81 -4.54 -3.77 3.33
N TYR A 82 -4.29 -2.54 3.80
CA TYR A 82 -3.48 -2.34 5.01
C TYR A 82 -4.16 -2.86 6.28
N ALA A 83 -3.38 -3.50 7.14
CA ALA A 83 -3.70 -3.78 8.53
C ALA A 83 -3.04 -2.75 9.46
N ARG A 84 -1.80 -2.33 9.15
CA ARG A 84 -1.04 -1.37 9.97
C ARG A 84 0.05 -0.67 9.18
N ILE A 85 0.18 0.65 9.32
CA ILE A 85 1.33 1.39 8.81
C ILE A 85 2.50 1.27 9.79
N LEU A 86 3.69 0.91 9.29
CA LEU A 86 4.89 0.71 10.12
C LEU A 86 5.82 1.91 10.07
N THR A 87 6.14 2.36 8.87
CA THR A 87 7.03 3.51 8.66
C THR A 87 6.57 4.30 7.45
N VAL A 88 6.75 5.61 7.54
CA VAL A 88 6.65 6.54 6.42
C VAL A 88 8.01 7.20 6.34
N ASP A 89 8.63 7.20 5.17
CA ASP A 89 9.97 7.76 4.99
C ASP A 89 9.98 9.25 5.35
N ASP A 90 10.71 9.59 6.41
CA ASP A 90 10.88 10.95 6.94
C ASP A 90 12.15 11.63 6.42
N SER A 91 12.91 10.97 5.54
CA SER A 91 14.22 11.44 5.09
C SER A 91 14.18 12.64 4.14
N ILE A 92 13.02 12.96 3.58
CA ILE A 92 12.79 14.12 2.72
C ILE A 92 11.56 14.89 3.22
N GLY A 93 11.80 15.97 3.96
CA GLY A 93 10.76 16.84 4.52
C GLY A 93 11.31 17.79 5.60
N SER A 94 10.50 18.74 6.08
CA SER A 94 10.88 19.77 7.07
C SER A 94 11.18 19.24 8.49
N ASP A 95 11.35 17.93 8.61
CA ASP A 95 11.13 17.13 9.81
C ASP A 95 12.19 17.33 10.90
N VAL A 96 13.37 17.86 10.55
CA VAL A 96 14.42 18.11 11.55
C VAL A 96 14.02 19.18 12.56
N SER A 97 13.20 20.15 12.14
CA SER A 97 12.81 21.30 12.98
C SER A 97 11.59 21.02 13.86
N ARG A 98 10.60 20.26 13.36
CA ARG A 98 9.36 19.92 14.08
C ARG A 98 9.52 18.74 15.02
N ARG A 99 10.39 17.77 14.70
CA ARG A 99 10.77 16.70 15.62
C ARG A 99 11.40 17.26 16.91
N GLN A 100 12.11 18.39 16.81
CA GLN A 100 12.64 19.11 17.97
C GLN A 100 11.55 19.82 18.80
N ALA A 101 10.38 20.08 18.20
CA ALA A 101 9.18 20.61 18.86
C ALA A 101 8.26 19.52 19.43
N GLY A 102 8.66 18.24 19.40
CA GLY A 102 7.90 17.13 19.98
C GLY A 102 6.73 16.63 19.10
N VAL A 103 6.73 17.02 17.84
CA VAL A 103 5.72 16.69 16.86
C VAL A 103 6.09 15.37 16.16
N PRO A 104 5.20 14.36 16.10
CA PRO A 104 5.52 13.10 15.42
C PRO A 104 5.68 13.31 13.90
N PRO A 105 6.63 12.64 13.24
CA PRO A 105 6.92 12.85 11.81
C PRO A 105 5.73 12.47 10.90
N TRP A 106 4.89 11.56 11.36
CA TRP A 106 3.66 11.16 10.69
C TRP A 106 2.65 10.59 11.68
N GLU A 107 1.36 10.64 11.33
CA GLU A 107 0.29 9.97 12.07
C GLU A 107 -0.75 9.38 11.10
N VAL A 108 -1.43 8.31 11.51
CA VAL A 108 -2.60 7.78 10.78
C VAL A 108 -3.86 8.29 11.47
N LYS A 109 -4.71 9.03 10.75
CA LYS A 109 -5.92 9.62 11.29
C LYS A 109 -7.02 9.75 10.24
N GLY A 110 -8.21 9.25 10.58
CA GLY A 110 -9.39 9.33 9.71
C GLY A 110 -9.18 8.63 8.38
N ASP A 111 -8.53 7.46 8.40
CA ASP A 111 -8.15 6.65 7.24
C ASP A 111 -7.15 7.31 6.27
N PHE A 112 -6.46 8.38 6.69
CA PHE A 112 -5.35 8.97 5.95
C PHE A 112 -4.04 8.93 6.74
N ILE A 113 -2.93 8.88 6.02
CA ILE A 113 -1.60 9.13 6.55
C ILE A 113 -1.34 10.64 6.43
N HIS A 114 -1.06 11.30 7.55
CA HIS A 114 -0.70 12.72 7.59
C HIS A 114 0.80 12.81 7.84
N SER A 115 1.52 13.57 6.99
CA SER A 115 2.96 13.77 7.12
C SER A 115 3.40 15.07 6.45
N ASP A 116 4.54 15.60 6.89
CA ASP A 116 5.24 16.71 6.22
C ASP A 116 6.30 16.19 5.22
N ALA A 117 6.53 14.88 5.19
CA ALA A 117 7.41 14.23 4.24
C ALA A 117 6.80 14.23 2.84
N GLY A 118 7.66 14.12 1.83
CA GLY A 118 7.27 14.06 0.43
C GLY A 118 8.26 14.77 -0.48
N ALA A 119 8.46 14.22 -1.68
CA ALA A 119 9.22 14.87 -2.74
C ALA A 119 8.64 14.55 -4.11
N GLY A 120 8.80 15.48 -5.04
CA GLY A 120 8.49 15.23 -6.45
C GLY A 120 9.26 14.01 -6.97
N PRO A 121 8.60 13.15 -7.76
CA PRO A 121 9.23 11.95 -8.29
C PRO A 121 10.31 12.30 -9.32
N ASN A 122 11.16 11.32 -9.63
CA ASN A 122 12.22 11.49 -10.61
C ASN A 122 11.68 11.83 -12.00
N SER A 123 12.45 12.62 -12.75
CA SER A 123 12.10 12.93 -14.13
C SER A 123 12.11 11.68 -15.00
N TRP A 124 11.11 11.57 -15.87
CA TRP A 124 11.02 10.50 -16.87
C TRP A 124 12.21 10.53 -17.83
N SER A 125 12.63 9.37 -18.30
CA SER A 125 13.69 9.21 -19.30
C SER A 125 13.37 8.03 -20.22
N THR A 126 13.67 8.19 -21.51
CA THR A 126 13.51 7.13 -22.53
C THR A 126 14.47 5.97 -22.31
N GLY A 127 14.02 4.74 -22.58
CA GLY A 127 14.85 3.53 -22.54
C GLY A 127 15.19 3.06 -21.12
N VAL A 128 14.53 3.61 -20.10
CA VAL A 128 14.71 3.24 -18.70
C VAL A 128 13.65 2.21 -18.32
N LYS A 129 14.04 1.20 -17.54
CA LYS A 129 13.10 0.23 -17.00
C LYS A 129 12.42 0.81 -15.76
N TYR A 130 11.09 0.92 -15.82
CA TYR A 130 10.25 1.30 -14.71
C TYR A 130 9.53 0.07 -14.16
N TYR A 131 9.32 0.07 -12.85
CA TYR A 131 8.65 -1.02 -12.13
C TYR A 131 7.25 -0.60 -11.71
N ASP A 132 6.36 -1.58 -11.61
CA ASP A 132 5.00 -1.39 -11.11
C ASP A 132 5.02 -0.73 -9.71
N GLY A 133 4.14 0.26 -9.51
CA GLY A 133 4.04 1.09 -8.32
C GLY A 133 5.06 2.23 -8.22
N GLN A 134 5.90 2.44 -9.24
CA GLN A 134 6.79 3.61 -9.30
C GLN A 134 6.09 4.85 -9.86
N PHE A 135 6.68 6.01 -9.58
CA PHE A 135 6.20 7.30 -10.06
C PHE A 135 7.32 8.05 -10.76
N TYR A 136 6.96 8.83 -11.78
CA TYR A 136 7.88 9.73 -12.45
C TYR A 136 7.20 11.04 -12.83
N ALA A 137 8.00 12.10 -12.94
CA ALA A 137 7.59 13.43 -13.37
C ALA A 137 7.92 13.65 -14.86
N VAL A 138 6.96 14.16 -15.63
CA VAL A 138 7.13 14.55 -17.04
C VAL A 138 6.87 16.03 -17.18
N THR A 139 7.71 16.74 -17.93
CA THR A 139 7.33 18.06 -18.45
C THR A 139 6.53 17.86 -19.74
N PRO A 140 5.24 18.24 -19.80
CA PRO A 140 4.42 18.05 -20.98
C PRO A 140 4.95 18.77 -22.22
N ASP A 141 4.61 18.22 -23.39
CA ASP A 141 4.90 18.86 -24.67
C ASP A 141 4.06 20.12 -24.86
N THR A 142 4.62 21.10 -25.57
CA THR A 142 3.89 22.35 -25.86
C THR A 142 2.75 22.07 -26.84
N TRP A 143 1.58 22.66 -26.58
CA TRP A 143 0.41 22.54 -27.43
C TRP A 143 0.69 23.01 -28.86
N VAL A 144 0.32 22.17 -29.83
CA VAL A 144 0.40 22.48 -31.25
C VAL A 144 -0.95 22.16 -31.88
N THR A 145 -1.55 23.15 -32.54
CA THR A 145 -2.83 23.03 -33.25
C THR A 145 -2.68 22.14 -34.50
N GLY A 146 -3.68 21.30 -34.78
CA GLY A 146 -3.66 20.35 -35.90
C GLY A 146 -2.87 19.06 -35.64
N THR A 147 -2.47 18.82 -34.39
CA THR A 147 -1.76 17.62 -33.95
C THR A 147 -2.75 16.63 -33.36
N ALA A 148 -2.55 15.33 -33.60
CA ALA A 148 -3.34 14.30 -32.94
C ALA A 148 -2.83 14.08 -31.51
N TYR A 149 -3.72 14.19 -30.53
CA TYR A 149 -3.45 13.87 -29.14
C TYR A 149 -4.34 12.71 -28.69
N ILE A 150 -3.86 11.97 -27.71
CA ILE A 150 -4.57 10.83 -27.13
C ILE A 150 -5.12 11.17 -25.75
N ASP A 151 -6.14 10.43 -25.34
CA ASP A 151 -6.68 10.41 -23.99
C ASP A 151 -5.57 10.16 -22.95
N ASP A 152 -5.71 10.76 -21.77
CA ASP A 152 -4.73 10.81 -20.67
C ASP A 152 -3.38 11.48 -20.99
N GLN A 153 -3.19 12.02 -22.20
CA GLN A 153 -1.99 12.78 -22.53
C GLN A 153 -2.06 14.19 -21.94
N PHE A 154 -0.97 14.62 -21.31
CA PHE A 154 -0.82 16.01 -20.87
C PHE A 154 -0.06 16.85 -21.90
N VAL A 155 -0.48 18.10 -22.03
CA VAL A 155 0.08 19.14 -22.91
C VAL A 155 0.17 20.47 -22.16
N LYS A 156 0.99 21.41 -22.62
CA LYS A 156 1.14 22.72 -21.97
C LYS A 156 1.04 23.92 -22.91
N ASP A 157 0.59 25.04 -22.36
CA ASP A 157 0.77 26.38 -22.93
C ASP A 157 1.36 27.30 -21.86
N GLY A 158 2.62 27.72 -22.08
CA GLY A 158 3.42 28.39 -21.06
C GLY A 158 3.60 27.51 -19.80
N SER A 159 3.07 27.98 -18.67
CA SER A 159 3.06 27.27 -17.38
C SER A 159 1.73 26.56 -17.08
N THR A 160 0.76 26.63 -17.99
CA THR A 160 -0.56 26.01 -17.81
C THR A 160 -0.58 24.68 -18.50
N PHE A 161 -0.93 23.63 -17.76
CA PHE A 161 -1.01 22.26 -18.25
C PHE A 161 -2.47 21.86 -18.42
N TYR A 162 -2.71 21.02 -19.41
CA TYR A 162 -4.03 20.55 -19.78
C TYR A 162 -3.96 19.05 -20.00
N GLU A 163 -4.97 18.35 -19.50
CA GLU A 163 -5.19 16.94 -19.77
C GLU A 163 -6.08 16.80 -21.00
N VAL A 164 -5.72 15.91 -21.91
CA VAL A 164 -6.54 15.53 -23.05
C VAL A 164 -7.50 14.44 -22.59
N LEU A 165 -8.80 14.68 -22.76
CA LEU A 165 -9.87 13.82 -22.24
C LEU A 165 -10.41 12.83 -23.28
N VAL A 166 -10.06 13.06 -24.55
CA VAL A 166 -10.52 12.25 -25.68
C VAL A 166 -9.47 12.31 -26.78
N ASN A 167 -9.25 11.18 -27.46
CA ASN A 167 -8.49 11.14 -28.71
C ASN A 167 -9.09 12.11 -29.74
N HIS A 168 -8.34 13.13 -30.14
CA HIS A 168 -8.80 14.11 -31.12
C HIS A 168 -7.62 14.73 -31.89
N THR A 169 -7.93 15.45 -32.96
CA THR A 169 -6.97 16.35 -33.62
C THR A 169 -7.23 17.75 -33.09
N SER A 170 -6.20 18.39 -32.53
CA SER A 170 -6.30 19.67 -31.84
C SER A 170 -6.77 20.82 -32.71
N ASP A 171 -7.56 21.70 -32.11
CA ASP A 171 -7.86 23.05 -32.56
C ASP A 171 -7.20 24.06 -31.57
N THR A 172 -7.76 25.25 -31.41
CA THR A 172 -7.39 26.18 -30.35
C THR A 172 -7.78 25.60 -28.99
N ILE A 173 -6.97 25.84 -27.96
CA ILE A 173 -7.21 25.38 -26.59
C ILE A 173 -8.63 25.74 -26.11
N ALA A 174 -9.08 26.96 -26.39
CA ALA A 174 -10.42 27.41 -25.99
C ALA A 174 -11.55 26.63 -26.68
N ALA A 175 -11.38 26.28 -27.96
CA ALA A 175 -12.35 25.48 -28.71
C ALA A 175 -12.39 24.04 -28.17
N ASP A 176 -11.23 23.44 -27.92
CA ASP A 176 -11.15 22.07 -27.43
C ASP A 176 -11.64 21.91 -25.99
N ILE A 177 -11.40 22.89 -25.11
CA ILE A 177 -12.03 22.92 -23.78
C ILE A 177 -13.56 23.00 -23.91
N THR A 178 -14.07 23.84 -24.81
CA THR A 178 -15.53 23.98 -25.02
C THR A 178 -16.14 22.72 -25.61
N ALA A 179 -15.40 22.01 -26.46
CA ALA A 179 -15.80 20.74 -27.06
C ALA A 179 -15.72 19.56 -26.08
N GLY A 180 -15.06 19.73 -24.92
CA GLY A 180 -14.82 18.66 -23.95
C GLY A 180 -13.66 17.73 -24.33
N ASN A 181 -12.79 18.16 -25.25
CA ASN A 181 -11.59 17.43 -25.66
C ASN A 181 -10.42 17.66 -24.69
N LEU A 182 -10.39 18.82 -24.02
CA LEU A 182 -9.38 19.18 -23.01
C LEU A 182 -10.01 19.54 -21.68
N ALA A 183 -9.34 19.16 -20.60
CA ALA A 183 -9.65 19.61 -19.25
C ALA A 183 -9.33 21.10 -19.06
N ALA A 184 -9.86 21.67 -17.98
CA ALA A 184 -9.51 23.02 -17.56
C ALA A 184 -8.01 23.09 -17.19
N GLY A 185 -7.33 24.14 -17.66
CA GLY A 185 -5.90 24.29 -17.46
C GLY A 185 -5.53 24.56 -16.00
N ILE A 186 -4.48 23.90 -15.52
CA ILE A 186 -3.92 24.06 -14.17
C ILE A 186 -2.46 24.50 -14.30
N THR A 187 -2.03 25.47 -13.51
CA THR A 187 -0.63 25.90 -13.52
C THR A 187 0.24 24.90 -12.78
N GLY A 188 1.38 24.53 -13.35
CA GLY A 188 2.33 23.63 -12.71
C GLY A 188 3.69 23.56 -13.39
N THR A 189 4.54 22.67 -12.89
CA THR A 189 5.92 22.47 -13.39
C THR A 189 6.13 21.11 -14.05
N SER A 190 5.47 20.08 -13.54
CA SER A 190 5.53 18.71 -14.06
C SER A 190 4.21 17.96 -13.82
N VAL A 191 3.97 16.92 -14.61
CA VAL A 191 2.87 15.97 -14.44
C VAL A 191 3.44 14.69 -13.86
N THR A 192 2.77 14.17 -12.84
CA THR A 192 3.15 12.93 -12.18
C THR A 192 2.37 11.77 -12.77
N TYR A 193 3.08 10.75 -13.23
CA TYR A 193 2.50 9.48 -13.69
C TYR A 193 2.87 8.36 -12.74
N GLU A 194 1.93 7.44 -12.51
CA GLU A 194 2.15 6.15 -11.87
C GLU A 194 2.38 5.08 -12.93
N VAL A 195 3.33 4.18 -12.65
CA VAL A 195 3.61 3.00 -13.46
C VAL A 195 2.73 1.87 -12.96
N LEU A 196 1.79 1.41 -13.80
CA LEU A 196 0.86 0.31 -13.52
C LEU A 196 1.41 -1.06 -13.91
N VAL A 197 2.36 -1.07 -14.84
CA VAL A 197 2.97 -2.30 -15.35
C VAL A 197 4.47 -2.10 -15.52
N THR A 198 5.26 -3.07 -15.05
CA THR A 198 6.72 -3.06 -15.26
C THR A 198 7.03 -3.10 -16.75
N HIS A 199 7.69 -2.06 -17.27
CA HIS A 199 8.01 -1.91 -18.68
C HIS A 199 9.34 -1.17 -18.87
N THR A 200 9.85 -1.18 -20.10
CA THR A 200 10.93 -0.28 -20.51
C THR A 200 10.31 0.87 -21.29
N SER A 201 10.57 2.11 -20.85
CA SER A 201 9.98 3.30 -21.46
C SER A 201 10.43 3.48 -22.91
N ASP A 202 9.53 3.97 -23.75
CA ASP A 202 9.83 4.40 -25.12
C ASP A 202 9.52 5.89 -25.28
N THR A 203 8.23 6.22 -25.42
CA THR A 203 7.71 7.59 -25.35
C THR A 203 6.54 7.61 -24.39
N VAL A 204 6.32 8.76 -23.73
CA VAL A 204 5.19 8.91 -22.80
C VAL A 204 3.85 8.55 -23.47
N VAL A 205 3.66 8.92 -24.73
CA VAL A 205 2.47 8.57 -25.53
C VAL A 205 2.35 7.05 -25.75
N ALA A 206 3.45 6.35 -26.04
CA ALA A 206 3.44 4.90 -26.20
C ALA A 206 3.18 4.17 -24.87
N ASP A 207 3.73 4.69 -23.77
CA ASP A 207 3.53 4.15 -22.42
C ASP A 207 2.05 4.31 -22.01
N ILE A 208 1.42 5.46 -22.29
CA ILE A 208 -0.01 5.71 -22.08
C ILE A 208 -0.85 4.77 -22.97
N THR A 209 -0.54 4.70 -24.27
CA THR A 209 -1.29 3.87 -25.24
C THR A 209 -1.28 2.39 -24.86
N SER A 210 -0.19 1.92 -24.25
CA SER A 210 -0.04 0.53 -23.79
C SER A 210 -0.70 0.28 -22.43
N ALA A 211 -1.31 1.29 -21.81
CA ALA A 211 -1.81 1.28 -20.43
C ALA A 211 -0.73 0.87 -19.41
N ASN A 212 0.54 1.20 -19.70
CA ASN A 212 1.64 0.94 -18.78
C ASN A 212 1.63 1.93 -17.61
N VAL A 213 1.07 3.11 -17.81
CA VAL A 213 1.10 4.25 -16.89
C VAL A 213 -0.25 4.93 -16.81
N ALA A 214 -0.51 5.63 -15.70
CA ALA A 214 -1.67 6.48 -15.51
C ALA A 214 -1.28 7.82 -14.90
N ALA A 215 -1.91 8.90 -15.35
CA ALA A 215 -1.69 10.22 -14.76
C ALA A 215 -2.28 10.28 -13.35
N ARG A 216 -1.56 10.94 -12.43
CA ARG A 216 -1.98 11.17 -11.04
C ARG A 216 -2.13 12.66 -10.68
N GLY A 217 -1.98 13.52 -11.68
CA GLY A 217 -2.12 14.95 -11.56
C GLY A 217 -0.80 15.70 -11.70
N ILE A 218 -0.81 16.95 -11.27
CA ILE A 218 0.27 17.92 -11.49
C ILE A 218 1.03 18.14 -10.19
N ASP A 219 2.36 18.22 -10.29
CA ASP A 219 3.28 18.54 -9.18
C ASP A 219 3.00 17.73 -7.90
N LYS A 220 2.70 16.44 -8.06
CA LYS A 220 2.44 15.54 -6.93
C LYS A 220 3.73 15.12 -6.26
N ASP A 221 3.80 15.31 -4.95
CA ASP A 221 4.84 14.70 -4.13
C ASP A 221 4.51 13.23 -3.84
N VAL A 222 5.55 12.40 -3.74
CA VAL A 222 5.45 10.99 -3.40
C VAL A 222 6.21 10.66 -2.11
N VAL A 223 5.77 9.61 -1.43
CA VAL A 223 6.37 9.13 -0.18
C VAL A 223 6.45 7.61 -0.15
N TYR A 224 7.53 7.08 0.44
CA TYR A 224 7.72 5.65 0.65
C TYR A 224 7.08 5.23 1.98
N VAL A 225 6.31 4.14 1.96
CA VAL A 225 5.61 3.62 3.13
C VAL A 225 5.83 2.12 3.25
N GLU A 226 6.27 1.66 4.42
CA GLU A 226 6.23 0.25 4.80
C GLU A 226 4.97 0.01 5.63
N TYR A 227 4.20 -1.02 5.26
CA TYR A 227 2.97 -1.40 5.96
C TYR A 227 2.84 -2.91 6.09
N VAL A 228 1.99 -3.32 7.03
CA VAL A 228 1.49 -4.69 7.15
C VAL A 228 0.23 -4.78 6.30
N PHE A 229 0.19 -5.69 5.33
CA PHE A 229 -1.00 -5.96 4.51
C PHE A 229 -1.82 -7.12 5.07
N LYS A 230 -3.11 -7.17 4.73
CA LYS A 230 -4.07 -8.20 5.13
C LYS A 230 -3.83 -9.48 4.33
N GLN A 231 -2.80 -10.23 4.72
CA GLN A 231 -2.45 -11.48 4.04
C GLN A 231 -3.52 -12.55 4.24
N VAL A 232 -4.18 -12.93 3.14
CA VAL A 232 -5.26 -13.93 3.09
C VAL A 232 -4.75 -15.33 2.78
N ASP A 233 -3.64 -15.45 2.05
CA ASP A 233 -3.04 -16.74 1.70
C ASP A 233 -2.39 -17.34 2.95
N MET A 234 -2.89 -18.48 3.41
CA MET A 234 -2.35 -19.12 4.60
C MET A 234 -1.01 -19.79 4.33
N ASP A 235 -0.63 -20.13 3.10
CA ASP A 235 0.66 -20.78 2.84
C ASP A 235 1.85 -19.87 3.14
N GLU A 236 1.67 -18.56 3.03
CA GLU A 236 2.65 -17.53 3.40
C GLU A 236 2.79 -17.33 4.92
N TRP A 237 1.81 -17.79 5.71
CA TRP A 237 1.88 -17.66 7.17
C TRP A 237 2.87 -18.66 7.76
N SER A 238 3.76 -18.18 8.64
CA SER A 238 4.64 -19.06 9.40
C SER A 238 3.84 -20.00 10.29
N ALA A 239 4.36 -21.22 10.53
CA ALA A 239 3.67 -22.22 11.34
C ALA A 239 3.32 -21.71 12.76
N LYS A 240 4.17 -20.85 13.33
CA LYS A 240 3.92 -20.24 14.65
C LYS A 240 2.86 -19.14 14.60
N ALA A 241 2.78 -18.37 13.50
CA ALA A 241 1.72 -17.39 13.29
C ALA A 241 0.35 -18.09 13.10
N LYS A 242 0.31 -19.21 12.36
CA LYS A 242 -0.89 -20.06 12.24
C LYS A 242 -1.36 -20.56 13.61
N ALA A 243 -0.45 -21.03 14.46
CA ALA A 243 -0.77 -21.47 15.82
C ALA A 243 -1.33 -20.33 16.69
N ALA A 244 -0.77 -19.12 16.57
CA ALA A 244 -1.26 -17.93 17.26
C ALA A 244 -2.70 -17.57 16.82
N LEU A 245 -2.96 -17.56 15.51
CA LEU A 245 -4.28 -17.33 14.94
C LEU A 245 -5.30 -18.38 15.42
N ALA A 246 -4.92 -19.66 15.40
CA ALA A 246 -5.78 -20.76 15.84
C ALA A 246 -6.15 -20.64 17.33
N LEU A 247 -5.20 -20.29 18.21
CA LEU A 247 -5.47 -20.06 19.63
C LEU A 247 -6.37 -18.85 19.87
N LYS A 248 -6.14 -17.74 19.14
CA LYS A 248 -6.99 -16.55 19.23
C LYS A 248 -8.43 -16.86 18.80
N LEU A 249 -8.60 -17.56 17.68
CA LEU A 249 -9.91 -17.99 17.20
C LEU A 249 -10.60 -18.92 18.22
N ALA A 250 -9.87 -19.91 18.74
CA ALA A 250 -10.34 -20.84 19.76
C ALA A 250 -10.87 -20.11 21.00
N ALA A 251 -10.14 -19.11 21.51
CA ALA A 251 -10.54 -18.32 22.66
C ALA A 251 -11.84 -17.50 22.43
N LYS A 252 -12.13 -17.10 21.19
CA LYS A 252 -13.36 -16.38 20.83
C LYS A 252 -14.56 -17.32 20.72
N ILE A 253 -14.38 -18.53 20.17
CA ILE A 253 -15.48 -19.47 19.92
C ILE A 253 -15.81 -20.39 21.09
N VAL A 254 -14.87 -20.66 22.00
CA VAL A 254 -15.00 -21.69 23.06
C VAL A 254 -16.25 -21.53 23.92
N VAL A 255 -16.53 -20.32 24.43
CA VAL A 255 -17.70 -20.08 25.30
C VAL A 255 -19.00 -20.28 24.52
N GLY A 256 -19.03 -19.91 23.24
CA GLY A 256 -20.19 -20.09 22.38
C GLY A 256 -20.48 -21.57 22.08
N LEU A 257 -19.45 -22.41 22.04
CA LEU A 257 -19.56 -23.83 21.70
C LEU A 257 -19.74 -24.75 22.91
N THR A 258 -18.85 -24.66 23.90
CA THR A 258 -18.79 -25.58 25.04
C THR A 258 -19.42 -25.01 26.30
N GLY A 259 -19.56 -23.69 26.39
CA GLY A 259 -20.01 -23.00 27.61
C GLY A 259 -18.94 -22.90 28.71
N GLU A 260 -17.71 -23.35 28.44
CA GLU A 260 -16.63 -23.40 29.44
C GLU A 260 -15.86 -22.07 29.47
N THR A 261 -16.07 -21.29 30.54
CA THR A 261 -15.41 -19.98 30.73
C THR A 261 -13.95 -20.11 31.16
N ASP A 262 -13.61 -21.16 31.92
CA ASP A 262 -12.25 -21.34 32.45
C ASP A 262 -11.29 -21.70 31.30
N LYS A 263 -11.71 -22.58 30.38
CA LYS A 263 -10.96 -22.89 29.16
C LYS A 263 -10.65 -21.65 28.32
N LYS A 264 -11.56 -20.66 28.28
CA LYS A 264 -11.27 -19.39 27.58
C LYS A 264 -10.10 -18.67 28.22
N ILE A 265 -10.05 -18.61 29.55
CA ILE A 265 -8.98 -17.95 30.29
C ILE A 265 -7.65 -18.68 30.05
N ASP A 266 -7.67 -20.02 30.07
CA ASP A 266 -6.48 -20.83 29.80
C ASP A 266 -5.92 -20.61 28.38
N LEU A 267 -6.80 -20.57 27.37
CA LEU A 267 -6.41 -20.29 25.97
C LEU A 267 -5.82 -18.89 25.80
N ILE A 268 -6.39 -17.88 26.45
CA ILE A 268 -5.86 -16.51 26.43
C ILE A 268 -4.48 -16.48 27.10
N ASN A 269 -4.33 -17.13 28.25
CA ASN A 269 -3.04 -17.21 28.96
C ASN A 269 -1.97 -17.92 28.13
N GLU A 270 -2.31 -19.02 27.45
CA GLU A 270 -1.38 -19.72 26.55
C GLU A 270 -0.98 -18.84 25.36
N TYR A 271 -1.96 -18.16 24.76
CA TYR A 271 -1.74 -17.22 23.66
C TYR A 271 -0.75 -16.11 24.06
N GLU A 272 -1.03 -15.41 25.15
CA GLU A 272 -0.23 -14.26 25.61
C GLU A 272 1.15 -14.65 26.14
N ARG A 273 1.25 -15.76 26.87
CA ARG A 273 2.48 -16.12 27.60
C ARG A 273 3.44 -17.02 26.83
N LEU A 274 2.94 -17.79 25.86
CA LEU A 274 3.74 -18.80 25.17
C LEU A 274 3.73 -18.60 23.66
N THR A 275 2.56 -18.70 23.03
CA THR A 275 2.49 -18.81 21.57
C THR A 275 2.86 -17.51 20.88
N MET A 276 2.32 -16.36 21.31
CA MET A 276 2.68 -15.07 20.72
C MET A 276 4.15 -14.70 20.94
N PRO A 277 4.72 -14.79 22.15
CA PRO A 277 6.15 -14.52 22.34
C PRO A 277 7.05 -15.41 21.49
N GLN A 278 6.74 -16.69 21.35
CA GLN A 278 7.51 -17.59 20.49
C GLN A 278 7.38 -17.25 19.01
N ALA A 279 6.17 -16.91 18.55
CA ALA A 279 5.93 -16.54 17.17
C ALA A 279 6.65 -15.24 16.81
N ARG A 280 6.58 -14.23 17.68
CA ARG A 280 7.35 -12.97 17.56
C ARG A 280 8.85 -13.22 17.54
N SER A 281 9.36 -14.08 18.41
CA SER A 281 10.80 -14.39 18.46
C SER A 281 11.27 -15.12 17.21
N ALA A 282 10.47 -16.02 16.64
CA ALA A 282 10.82 -16.73 15.42
C ALA A 282 10.80 -15.80 14.20
N ASP A 283 9.75 -14.99 14.06
CA ASP A 283 9.65 -13.98 13.00
C ASP A 283 10.82 -12.98 13.08
N ALA A 284 11.14 -12.48 14.27
CA ALA A 284 12.28 -11.59 14.48
C ALA A 284 13.63 -12.23 14.10
N ALA A 285 13.79 -13.55 14.26
CA ALA A 285 15.01 -14.26 13.87
C ALA A 285 15.16 -14.44 12.36
N GLU A 286 14.07 -14.48 11.61
CA GLU A 286 14.06 -14.48 10.14
C GLU A 286 14.37 -13.08 9.57
N GLY A 287 13.99 -12.04 10.31
CA GLY A 287 14.24 -10.64 9.96
C GLY A 287 15.74 -10.32 9.95
N LYS A 288 16.37 -10.36 8.77
CA LYS A 288 17.70 -9.77 8.57
C LYS A 288 17.61 -8.24 8.64
N PRO A 289 18.67 -7.53 9.05
CA PRO A 289 18.70 -6.07 8.99
C PRO A 289 18.44 -5.64 7.54
N ARG A 290 17.28 -5.02 7.30
CA ARG A 290 17.00 -4.44 6.00
C ARG A 290 17.86 -3.19 5.85
N PRO A 291 18.52 -3.00 4.69
CA PRO A 291 19.04 -1.68 4.39
C PRO A 291 17.86 -0.72 4.44
N HIS A 292 17.92 0.29 5.30
CA HIS A 292 16.99 1.41 5.26
C HIS A 292 16.99 1.93 3.81
N TYR A 293 15.84 1.90 3.14
CA TYR A 293 15.69 2.48 1.81
C TYR A 293 15.98 3.97 1.98
N ARG A 294 17.16 4.40 1.52
CA ARG A 294 17.57 5.80 1.57
C ARG A 294 16.96 6.43 0.34
N SER A 295 16.16 7.46 0.53
CA SER A 295 15.78 8.36 -0.54
C SER A 295 17.00 8.79 -1.37
N GLU A 296 16.78 8.95 -2.67
CA GLU A 296 17.80 9.06 -3.70
C GLU A 296 18.75 10.26 -3.54
N TRP A 297 18.49 11.16 -2.60
CA TRP A 297 19.39 12.25 -2.24
C TRP A 297 20.81 11.76 -1.86
N LEU A 298 20.94 10.57 -1.25
CA LEU A 298 22.23 9.92 -1.01
C LEU A 298 22.77 9.12 -2.22
N ALA A 299 21.90 8.69 -3.14
CA ALA A 299 22.28 8.08 -4.42
C ALA A 299 22.84 9.14 -5.41
N SER A 300 22.32 10.37 -5.36
CA SER A 300 22.81 11.55 -6.09
C SER A 300 24.25 11.90 -5.73
N ARG A 301 24.68 11.71 -4.48
CA ARG A 301 26.09 11.85 -4.08
C ARG A 301 27.01 10.73 -4.61
N ARG A 302 26.45 9.65 -5.16
CA ARG A 302 27.16 8.51 -5.77
C ARG A 302 26.97 8.43 -7.28
N GLN A 303 26.59 9.52 -7.94
CA GLN A 303 26.47 9.63 -9.41
C GLN A 303 27.81 9.50 -10.17
N THR A 304 28.81 8.81 -9.60
CA THR A 304 30.02 8.33 -10.30
C THR A 304 30.09 6.80 -10.42
N SER A 305 29.09 6.04 -9.96
CA SER A 305 29.01 4.62 -10.33
C SER A 305 27.60 4.20 -10.66
N SER A 306 27.37 3.95 -11.95
CA SER A 306 26.26 3.13 -12.45
C SER A 306 26.16 1.86 -11.62
N GLY A 307 25.01 1.64 -10.99
CA GLY A 307 24.74 0.48 -10.17
C GLY A 307 23.25 0.39 -9.91
N ASP A 308 22.61 -0.56 -10.60
CA ASP A 308 21.25 -1.00 -10.37
C ASP A 308 20.97 -1.18 -8.87
N PHE A 309 19.91 -0.55 -8.37
CA PHE A 309 19.35 -0.89 -7.06
C PHE A 309 18.06 -1.67 -7.28
N PHE A 310 18.15 -2.98 -7.07
CA PHE A 310 17.07 -3.95 -7.20
C PHE A 310 16.08 -3.86 -6.04
N VAL A 311 14.80 -4.02 -6.37
CA VAL A 311 13.78 -4.63 -5.50
C VAL A 311 13.81 -6.14 -5.79
N THR A 312 14.14 -6.94 -4.79
CA THR A 312 13.79 -8.35 -4.65
C THR A 312 13.25 -8.55 -3.25
#